data_AF-A0A4Y6RI82-F1
#
_entry.id   AF-A0A4Y6RI82-F1
#
_cell.length_a   1.000
_cell.length_b   1.000
_cell.length_c   1.000
_cell.angle_alpha   90.00
_cell.angle_beta   90.00
_cell.angle_gamma   90.00
#
_symmetry.space_group_name_H-M   'P 1'
#
loop_
_entity.id
_entity.type
_entity.pdbx_description
1 polymer ?
#
loop_
_entity_poly.entity_id
_entity_poly.type
_entity_poly.pdbx_seq_one_letter_code
_entity_poly.pdbx_strand_id
1 'polypeptide(L)'
;MQKQTTRALVAGLALLASSAAWAGTEVQFSKPDQYTDVPFNPQERDDVLKELSRHFEKLGASLPPGQTLKIDVTDVDLAGRENPSLRAGQEIRVMNGRVDWPRMRLHYVLEQDGKVIRSGDAALSDMSYLTRINHYFSNEKLRYEKLMIDDWYANTFGVKVKRQARK
;
A
#
# COMPACT_ATOMS: atom_id res chain seq x y z
N MET A 1 69.86 15.75 8.92
CA MET A 1 68.89 14.89 8.21
C MET A 1 67.83 14.43 9.20
N GLN A 2 66.69 15.12 9.29
CA GLN A 2 65.44 14.58 9.83
C GLN A 2 64.29 15.46 9.32
N LYS A 3 63.32 14.81 8.68
CA LYS A 3 62.26 15.38 7.87
C LYS A 3 60.94 15.29 8.62
N GLN A 4 60.17 16.39 8.56
CA GLN A 4 58.69 16.47 8.50
C GLN A 4 57.92 16.02 9.78
N THR A 5 56.72 16.49 10.11
CA THR A 5 55.55 16.82 9.28
C THR A 5 54.59 17.78 10.02
N THR A 6 54.10 18.80 9.31
CA THR A 6 52.97 19.67 9.69
C THR A 6 51.66 18.87 9.76
N ARG A 7 50.89 18.98 10.85
CA ARG A 7 49.54 18.41 10.96
C ARG A 7 48.55 19.35 10.27
N ALA A 8 47.93 18.89 9.20
CA ALA A 8 46.82 19.58 8.53
C ALA A 8 45.49 19.26 9.24
N LEU A 9 44.75 20.31 9.61
CA LEU A 9 43.36 20.23 10.06
C LEU A 9 42.46 19.99 8.84
N VAL A 10 41.73 18.88 8.82
CA VAL A 10 40.68 18.62 7.84
C VAL A 10 39.39 19.27 8.37
N ALA A 11 38.99 20.37 7.74
CA ALA A 11 37.67 20.95 7.92
C ALA A 11 36.65 20.05 7.19
N GLY A 12 35.78 19.39 7.95
CA GLY A 12 34.71 18.55 7.40
C GLY A 12 33.67 19.38 6.67
N LEU A 13 33.50 19.11 5.38
CA LEU A 13 32.34 19.56 4.60
C LEU A 13 31.08 18.92 5.17
N ALA A 14 30.22 19.72 5.80
CA ALA A 14 28.83 19.33 6.02
C ALA A 14 28.09 19.41 4.67
N LEU A 15 28.03 18.28 3.96
CA LEU A 15 27.08 18.11 2.86
C LEU A 15 25.68 18.06 3.47
N LEU A 16 24.98 19.19 3.42
CA LEU A 16 23.52 19.20 3.49
C LEU A 16 23.03 18.46 2.24
N ALA A 17 22.85 17.15 2.37
CA ALA A 17 22.04 16.40 1.43
C ALA A 17 20.61 16.94 1.59
N SER A 18 20.24 17.90 0.76
CA SER A 18 18.84 18.21 0.50
C SER A 18 18.25 16.96 -0.13
N SER A 19 17.75 16.06 0.70
CA SER A 19 16.74 15.10 0.30
C SER A 19 15.59 15.94 -0.22
N ALA A 20 15.48 16.08 -1.54
CA ALA A 20 14.22 16.44 -2.14
C ALA A 20 13.23 15.41 -1.58
N ALA A 21 12.43 15.80 -0.60
CA ALA A 21 11.36 14.97 -0.10
C ALA A 21 10.33 14.92 -1.22
N TRP A 22 10.52 13.96 -2.14
CA TRP A 22 9.52 13.65 -3.12
C TRP A 22 8.27 13.25 -2.33
N ALA A 23 7.19 14.01 -2.51
CA ALA A 23 5.89 13.54 -2.08
C ALA A 23 5.66 12.21 -2.79
N GLY A 24 5.49 11.14 -2.03
CA GLY A 24 5.69 9.80 -2.55
C GLY A 24 5.06 8.76 -1.65
N THR A 25 4.91 7.56 -2.18
CA THR A 25 4.47 6.41 -1.39
C THR A 25 5.39 5.24 -1.64
N GLU A 26 5.86 4.66 -0.55
CA GLU A 26 6.69 3.46 -0.54
C GLU A 26 5.84 2.33 0.00
N VAL A 27 5.70 1.26 -0.77
CA VAL A 27 4.91 0.09 -0.36
C VAL A 27 5.82 -1.13 -0.35
N GLN A 28 5.84 -1.82 0.78
CA GLN A 28 6.53 -3.09 0.94
C GLN A 28 5.54 -4.17 1.37
N PHE A 29 5.84 -5.41 0.98
CA PHE A 29 5.05 -6.58 1.32
C PHE A 29 5.92 -7.55 2.11
N SER A 30 5.64 -7.67 3.40
CA SER A 30 6.35 -8.58 4.30
C SER A 30 5.86 -10.01 4.14
N LYS A 31 6.72 -10.92 3.67
CA LYS A 31 6.43 -12.36 3.50
C LYS A 31 5.12 -12.65 2.74
N PRO A 32 4.98 -12.17 1.49
CA PRO A 32 3.74 -12.28 0.72
C PRO A 32 3.32 -13.73 0.41
N ASP A 33 4.24 -14.68 0.57
CA ASP A 33 3.98 -16.12 0.50
C ASP A 33 3.20 -16.68 1.70
N GLN A 34 3.07 -15.91 2.78
CA GLN A 34 2.41 -16.30 4.03
C GLN A 34 1.08 -15.55 4.26
N TYR A 35 0.63 -14.76 3.29
CA TYR A 35 -0.64 -14.05 3.38
C TYR A 35 -1.83 -15.01 3.44
N THR A 36 -2.87 -14.59 4.16
CA THR A 36 -4.06 -15.38 4.42
C THR A 36 -4.76 -15.86 3.15
N ASP A 37 -4.96 -14.98 2.17
CA ASP A 37 -5.58 -15.32 0.88
C ASP A 37 -5.04 -14.41 -0.22
N VAL A 38 -4.14 -14.97 -1.03
CA VAL A 38 -3.63 -14.45 -2.30
C VAL A 38 -3.47 -15.61 -3.29
N PRO A 39 -3.43 -15.35 -4.61
CA PRO A 39 -3.29 -16.42 -5.59
C PRO A 39 -2.09 -17.34 -5.31
N PHE A 40 -2.29 -18.64 -5.50
CA PHE A 40 -1.20 -19.62 -5.36
C PHE A 40 -0.17 -19.49 -6.49
N ASN A 41 -0.62 -19.12 -7.69
CA ASN A 41 0.27 -18.87 -8.82
C ASN A 41 1.13 -17.62 -8.54
N PRO A 42 2.48 -17.73 -8.58
CA PRO A 42 3.36 -16.61 -8.28
C PRO A 42 3.16 -15.37 -9.17
N GLN A 43 2.86 -15.56 -10.46
CA GLN A 43 2.66 -14.46 -11.39
C GLN A 43 1.35 -13.70 -11.10
N GLU A 44 0.28 -14.43 -10.82
CA GLU A 44 -1.02 -13.83 -10.46
C GLU A 44 -0.93 -13.11 -9.12
N ARG A 45 -0.21 -13.70 -8.15
CA ARG A 45 0.09 -13.04 -6.88
C ARG A 45 0.87 -11.76 -7.07
N ASP A 46 1.95 -11.77 -7.87
CA ASP A 46 2.72 -10.57 -8.18
C ASP A 46 1.86 -9.48 -8.82
N ASP A 47 0.93 -9.87 -9.70
CA ASP A 47 -0.01 -8.92 -10.32
C ASP A 47 -0.96 -8.30 -9.30
N VAL A 48 -1.45 -9.07 -8.33
CA VAL A 48 -2.24 -8.58 -7.19
C VAL A 48 -1.44 -7.58 -6.37
N LEU A 49 -0.21 -7.93 -5.96
CA LEU A 49 0.64 -7.06 -5.14
C LEU A 49 0.97 -5.75 -5.87
N LYS A 50 1.28 -5.82 -7.17
CA LYS A 50 1.50 -4.64 -8.01
C LYS A 50 0.26 -3.75 -8.12
N GLU A 51 -0.93 -4.34 -8.20
CA GLU A 51 -2.18 -3.58 -8.24
C GLU A 51 -2.46 -2.89 -6.90
N LEU A 52 -2.17 -3.54 -5.78
CA LEU A 52 -2.24 -2.93 -4.45
C LEU A 52 -1.23 -1.79 -4.30
N SER A 53 0.03 -1.98 -4.72
CA SER A 53 1.05 -0.92 -4.74
C SER A 53 0.59 0.30 -5.52
N ARG A 54 0.13 0.10 -6.76
CA ARG A 54 -0.41 1.19 -7.60
C ARG A 54 -1.54 1.94 -6.92
N HIS A 55 -2.40 1.21 -6.21
CA HIS A 55 -3.52 1.82 -5.50
C HIS A 55 -3.04 2.70 -4.33
N PHE A 56 -2.12 2.20 -3.50
CA PHE A 56 -1.50 3.01 -2.46
C PHE A 56 -0.72 4.21 -3.01
N GLU A 57 0.03 4.05 -4.10
CA GLU A 57 0.74 5.15 -4.77
C GLU A 57 -0.23 6.24 -5.26
N LYS A 58 -1.36 5.84 -5.83
CA LYS A 58 -2.43 6.76 -6.25
C LYS A 58 -3.00 7.53 -5.05
N LEU A 59 -3.20 6.87 -3.92
CA LEU A 59 -3.65 7.52 -2.68
C LEU A 59 -2.57 8.48 -2.15
N GLY A 60 -1.32 8.04 -2.14
CA GLY A 60 -0.15 8.84 -1.82
C GLY A 60 -0.06 10.16 -2.57
N ALA A 61 -0.34 10.13 -3.87
CA ALA A 61 -0.35 11.33 -4.72
C ALA A 61 -1.40 12.38 -4.31
N SER A 62 -2.36 12.03 -3.43
CA SER A 62 -3.33 12.97 -2.86
C SER A 62 -2.88 13.62 -1.54
N LEU A 63 -1.73 13.21 -1.00
CA LEU A 63 -1.17 13.83 0.20
C LEU A 63 -0.70 15.27 -0.05
N PRO A 64 -0.69 16.11 1.00
CA PRO A 64 -0.05 17.42 0.95
C PRO A 64 1.41 17.34 0.44
N PRO A 65 1.90 18.38 -0.26
CA PRO A 65 3.30 18.48 -0.65
C PRO A 65 4.25 18.32 0.54
N GLY A 66 5.39 17.64 0.32
CA GLY A 66 6.37 17.33 1.36
C GLY A 66 6.01 16.14 2.25
N GLN A 67 4.84 15.51 2.05
CA GLN A 67 4.48 14.28 2.75
C GLN A 67 4.85 13.01 2.00
N THR A 68 5.39 12.05 2.74
CA THR A 68 5.72 10.71 2.23
C THR A 68 5.04 9.67 3.09
N LEU A 69 4.32 8.75 2.46
CA LEU A 69 3.65 7.63 3.12
C LEU A 69 4.41 6.34 2.88
N LYS A 70 4.83 5.67 3.94
CA LYS A 70 5.46 4.37 3.91
C LYS A 70 4.47 3.34 4.44
N ILE A 71 4.26 2.26 3.70
CA ILE A 71 3.35 1.16 4.02
C ILE A 71 4.15 -0.14 4.03
N ASP A 72 4.03 -0.92 5.11
CA ASP A 72 4.49 -2.30 5.18
C ASP A 72 3.28 -3.21 5.39
N VAL A 73 2.88 -3.91 4.32
CA VAL A 73 1.74 -4.84 4.35
C VAL A 73 2.22 -6.16 4.94
N THR A 74 1.54 -6.63 5.99
CA THR A 74 1.92 -7.83 6.73
C THR A 74 0.96 -9.00 6.52
N ASP A 75 -0.25 -8.74 6.02
CA ASP A 75 -1.24 -9.78 5.71
C ASP A 75 -2.27 -9.27 4.71
N VAL A 76 -2.71 -10.13 3.79
CA VAL A 76 -3.77 -9.86 2.81
C VAL A 76 -4.72 -11.04 2.78
N ASP A 77 -6.02 -10.74 2.85
CA ASP A 77 -7.10 -11.70 2.60
C ASP A 77 -8.04 -11.08 1.56
N LEU A 78 -7.96 -11.55 0.32
CA LEU A 78 -8.77 -11.05 -0.79
C LEU A 78 -10.25 -11.40 -0.63
N ALA A 79 -11.11 -10.53 -1.16
CA ALA A 79 -12.54 -10.75 -1.21
C ALA A 79 -12.90 -11.97 -2.08
N GLY A 80 -13.90 -12.71 -1.61
CA GLY A 80 -14.30 -13.98 -2.20
C GLY A 80 -13.28 -15.09 -1.95
N ARG A 81 -13.65 -16.31 -2.33
CA ARG A 81 -12.76 -17.48 -2.24
C ARG A 81 -12.61 -18.11 -3.61
N GLU A 82 -11.41 -18.58 -3.95
CA GLU A 82 -11.23 -19.40 -5.13
C GLU A 82 -12.13 -20.63 -5.06
N ASN A 83 -12.78 -20.97 -6.19
CA ASN A 83 -13.49 -22.24 -6.31
C ASN A 83 -12.60 -23.28 -7.00
N PRO A 84 -12.14 -24.32 -6.29
CA PRO A 84 -11.28 -25.36 -6.86
C PRO A 84 -11.92 -26.10 -8.05
N SER A 85 -13.24 -26.14 -8.14
CA SER A 85 -13.98 -26.83 -9.20
C SER A 85 -14.05 -26.05 -10.52
N LEU A 86 -13.66 -24.76 -10.53
CA LEU A 86 -13.74 -23.88 -11.71
C LEU A 86 -12.36 -23.54 -12.31
N ARG A 87 -11.29 -24.26 -11.90
CA ARG A 87 -9.87 -24.03 -12.26
C ARG A 87 -9.51 -24.10 -13.76
N ALA A 88 -10.47 -24.19 -14.67
CA ALA A 88 -10.26 -24.31 -16.11
C ALA A 88 -10.01 -22.96 -16.82
N GLY A 89 -9.10 -22.13 -16.28
CA GLY A 89 -8.51 -20.99 -17.00
C GLY A 89 -9.00 -19.59 -16.64
N GLN A 90 -9.87 -19.43 -15.64
CA GLN A 90 -10.20 -18.12 -15.04
C GLN A 90 -10.25 -18.24 -13.52
N GLU A 91 -9.64 -17.28 -12.82
CA GLU A 91 -9.74 -17.18 -11.35
C GLU A 91 -11.15 -16.69 -10.98
N ILE A 92 -12.10 -17.61 -10.93
CA ILE A 92 -13.47 -17.31 -10.51
C ILE A 92 -13.50 -17.37 -8.97
N ARG A 93 -13.47 -16.19 -8.36
CA ARG A 93 -13.69 -16.03 -6.90
C ARG A 93 -15.19 -16.01 -6.62
N VAL A 94 -15.64 -16.91 -5.75
CA VAL A 94 -17.02 -16.98 -5.29
C VAL A 94 -17.20 -15.98 -4.15
N MET A 95 -18.15 -15.08 -4.33
CA MET A 95 -18.54 -14.08 -3.34
C MET A 95 -19.92 -14.44 -2.81
N ASN A 96 -20.02 -14.75 -1.53
CA ASN A 96 -21.26 -15.17 -0.87
C ASN A 96 -21.62 -14.33 0.35
N GLY A 97 -20.77 -13.38 0.76
CA GLY A 97 -21.04 -12.47 1.87
C GLY A 97 -21.02 -13.15 3.24
N ARG A 98 -20.43 -14.35 3.33
CA ARG A 98 -20.11 -15.01 4.60
C ARG A 98 -18.74 -14.50 5.05
N VAL A 99 -17.78 -15.38 5.37
CA VAL A 99 -16.45 -14.99 5.85
C VAL A 99 -15.47 -14.83 4.68
N ASP A 100 -15.86 -14.03 3.70
CA ASP A 100 -15.17 -13.80 2.43
C ASP A 100 -15.05 -12.30 2.09
N TRP A 101 -15.21 -11.44 3.09
CA TRP A 101 -14.92 -10.01 2.96
C TRP A 101 -13.41 -9.74 2.92
N PRO A 102 -12.97 -8.68 2.23
CA PRO A 102 -11.56 -8.33 2.16
C PRO A 102 -11.02 -7.93 3.53
N ARG A 103 -9.78 -8.31 3.82
CA ARG A 103 -9.02 -7.87 4.99
C ARG A 103 -7.58 -7.58 4.62
N MET A 104 -6.96 -6.66 5.35
CA MET A 104 -5.53 -6.38 5.22
C MET A 104 -4.96 -5.95 6.56
N ARG A 105 -3.73 -6.37 6.87
CA ARG A 105 -2.96 -5.81 7.98
C ARG A 105 -1.73 -5.10 7.43
N LEU A 106 -1.43 -3.96 8.01
CA LEU A 106 -0.27 -3.16 7.63
C LEU A 106 0.26 -2.34 8.80
N HIS A 107 1.53 -1.97 8.70
CA HIS A 107 2.13 -0.88 9.43
C HIS A 107 2.26 0.32 8.49
N TYR A 108 2.09 1.54 9.00
CA TYR A 108 2.31 2.75 8.22
C TYR A 108 3.10 3.81 8.97
N VAL A 109 3.83 4.61 8.20
CA VAL A 109 4.54 5.80 8.66
C VAL A 109 4.25 6.93 7.68
N LEU A 110 3.76 8.06 8.18
CA LEU A 110 3.60 9.30 7.44
C LEU A 110 4.67 10.28 7.91
N GLU A 111 5.48 10.76 6.97
CA GLU A 111 6.52 11.74 7.18
C GLU A 111 6.13 13.08 6.55
N GLN A 112 6.58 14.18 7.14
CA GLN A 112 6.57 15.53 6.56
C GLN A 112 8.01 16.01 6.54
N ASP A 113 8.55 16.27 5.35
CA ASP A 113 9.92 16.77 5.17
C ASP A 113 10.96 15.91 5.92
N GLY A 114 10.78 14.58 5.85
CA GLY A 114 11.65 13.58 6.49
C GLY A 114 11.42 13.35 7.99
N LYS A 115 10.46 14.04 8.61
CA LYS A 115 10.09 13.83 10.02
C LYS A 115 8.80 13.03 10.13
N VAL A 116 8.80 11.95 10.91
CA VAL A 116 7.58 11.19 11.21
C VAL A 116 6.58 12.08 11.94
N ILE A 117 5.39 12.24 11.35
CA ILE A 117 4.27 12.99 11.92
C ILE A 117 3.10 12.09 12.35
N ARG A 118 3.04 10.87 11.83
CA ARG A 118 2.09 9.83 12.27
C ARG A 118 2.63 8.45 11.91
N SER A 119 2.35 7.46 12.73
CA SER A 119 2.59 6.05 12.42
C SER A 119 1.64 5.15 13.20
N GLY A 120 1.53 3.89 12.81
CA GLY A 120 0.75 2.90 13.55
C GLY A 120 0.52 1.63 12.77
N ASP A 121 -0.06 0.65 13.45
CA ASP A 121 -0.57 -0.57 12.85
C ASP A 121 -2.05 -0.41 12.51
N ALA A 122 -2.48 -0.98 11.40
CA ALA A 122 -3.86 -0.94 10.94
C ALA A 122 -4.34 -2.33 10.53
N ALA A 123 -5.57 -2.65 10.94
CA ALA A 123 -6.31 -3.81 10.48
C ALA A 123 -7.55 -3.32 9.71
N LEU A 124 -7.53 -3.50 8.40
CA LEU A 124 -8.57 -3.10 7.48
C LEU A 124 -9.54 -4.26 7.26
N SER A 125 -10.82 -3.96 7.19
CA SER A 125 -11.86 -4.93 6.80
C SER A 125 -13.11 -4.22 6.30
N ASP A 126 -13.78 -4.77 5.29
CA ASP A 126 -15.12 -4.32 4.87
C ASP A 126 -16.12 -5.49 4.87
N MET A 127 -16.71 -5.77 6.03
CA MET A 127 -17.75 -6.81 6.15
C MET A 127 -19.00 -6.54 5.31
N SER A 128 -19.20 -5.30 4.87
CA SER A 128 -20.37 -4.86 4.08
C SER A 128 -20.11 -4.83 2.57
N TYR A 129 -18.97 -5.34 2.11
CA TYR A 129 -18.43 -5.13 0.75
C TYR A 129 -19.38 -5.43 -0.41
N LEU A 130 -20.32 -6.38 -0.26
CA LEU A 130 -21.33 -6.70 -1.29
C LEU A 130 -22.54 -5.77 -1.31
N THR A 131 -22.90 -5.23 -0.14
CA THR A 131 -24.10 -4.38 0.02
C THR A 131 -23.77 -2.90 -0.10
N ARG A 132 -22.50 -2.53 0.09
CA ARG A 132 -22.03 -1.16 0.03
C ARG A 132 -21.94 -0.71 -1.43
N ILE A 133 -22.24 0.58 -1.66
CA ILE A 133 -22.05 1.19 -2.97
C ILE A 133 -20.55 1.22 -3.29
N ASN A 134 -20.14 0.36 -4.22
CA ASN A 134 -18.79 0.34 -4.74
C ASN A 134 -18.71 1.23 -6.00
N HIS A 135 -17.83 2.23 -5.95
CA HIS A 135 -17.67 3.20 -7.03
C HIS A 135 -16.72 2.74 -8.14
N TYR A 136 -15.94 1.69 -7.90
CA TYR A 136 -15.13 1.02 -8.92
C TYR A 136 -16.02 0.19 -9.85
N PHE A 137 -15.60 0.03 -11.10
CA PHE A 137 -16.36 -0.76 -12.08
C PHE A 137 -16.36 -2.26 -11.73
N SER A 138 -17.36 -2.99 -12.19
CA SER A 138 -17.50 -4.43 -11.90
C SER A 138 -16.38 -5.29 -12.49
N ASN A 139 -15.74 -4.84 -13.56
CA ASN A 139 -14.60 -5.50 -14.22
C ASN A 139 -13.24 -5.06 -13.66
N GLU A 140 -13.21 -4.12 -12.72
CA GLU A 140 -11.95 -3.64 -12.17
C GLU A 140 -11.37 -4.64 -11.18
N LYS A 141 -10.09 -4.95 -11.33
CA LYS A 141 -9.36 -5.82 -10.41
C LYS A 141 -9.34 -5.21 -9.01
N LEU A 142 -9.50 -6.08 -8.02
CA LEU A 142 -9.41 -5.75 -6.59
C LEU A 142 -10.36 -4.64 -6.12
N ARG A 143 -11.52 -4.50 -6.76
CA ARG A 143 -12.44 -3.38 -6.51
C ARG A 143 -12.93 -3.29 -5.05
N TYR A 144 -12.95 -4.40 -4.31
CA TYR A 144 -13.42 -4.41 -2.92
C TYR A 144 -12.29 -4.06 -1.96
N GLU A 145 -11.08 -4.56 -2.23
CA GLU A 145 -9.87 -4.21 -1.50
C GLU A 145 -9.56 -2.73 -1.67
N LYS A 146 -9.65 -2.20 -2.89
CA LYS A 146 -9.43 -0.78 -3.16
C LYS A 146 -10.39 0.11 -2.38
N LEU A 147 -11.68 -0.23 -2.34
CA LEU A 147 -12.68 0.53 -1.58
C LEU A 147 -12.38 0.48 -0.06
N MET A 148 -12.03 -0.70 0.45
CA MET A 148 -11.63 -0.86 1.85
C MET A 148 -10.39 -0.02 2.20
N ILE A 149 -9.39 0.00 1.32
CA ILE A 149 -8.17 0.80 1.47
C ILE A 149 -8.49 2.30 1.38
N ASP A 150 -9.36 2.73 0.47
CA ASP A 150 -9.79 4.12 0.35
C ASP A 150 -10.42 4.63 1.64
N ASP A 151 -11.30 3.83 2.24
CA ASP A 151 -11.98 4.18 3.48
C ASP A 151 -11.00 4.27 4.64
N TRP A 152 -10.11 3.29 4.78
CA TRP A 152 -9.05 3.35 5.79
C TRP A 152 -8.18 4.59 5.61
N TYR A 153 -7.76 4.88 4.38
CA TYR A 153 -6.90 6.01 4.05
C TYR A 153 -7.59 7.34 4.39
N ALA A 154 -8.85 7.51 3.97
CA ALA A 154 -9.63 8.71 4.24
C ALA A 154 -9.87 8.92 5.74
N ASN A 155 -10.18 7.84 6.48
CA ASN A 155 -10.37 7.90 7.93
C ASN A 155 -9.06 8.19 8.68
N THR A 156 -7.94 7.64 8.20
CA THR A 156 -6.63 7.76 8.85
C THR A 156 -5.98 9.11 8.60
N PHE A 157 -6.11 9.68 7.39
CA PHE A 157 -5.40 10.91 7.03
C PHE A 157 -6.32 12.12 6.84
N GLY A 158 -7.64 11.94 6.86
CA GLY A 158 -8.60 13.04 6.64
C GLY A 158 -8.60 13.57 5.22
N VAL A 159 -7.96 12.86 4.27
CA VAL A 159 -7.86 13.25 2.87
C VAL A 159 -8.94 12.53 2.08
N LYS A 160 -9.82 13.29 1.41
CA LYS A 160 -10.82 12.71 0.52
C LYS A 160 -10.19 12.41 -0.83
N VAL A 161 -10.13 11.14 -1.19
CA VAL A 161 -9.72 10.67 -2.51
C VAL A 161 -10.69 11.20 -3.56
N LYS A 162 -10.19 11.89 -4.60
CA LYS A 162 -11.04 12.30 -5.72
C LYS A 162 -11.53 11.05 -6.45
N ARG A 163 -12.83 10.81 -6.40
CA ARG A 163 -13.49 9.73 -7.16
C ARG A 163 -13.24 9.95 -8.65
N GLN A 164 -12.82 8.91 -9.36
CA GLN A 164 -12.77 8.98 -10.82
C GLN A 164 -14.19 9.25 -11.34
N ALA A 165 -14.31 10.22 -12.25
CA ALA A 165 -15.56 10.46 -12.94
C ALA A 165 -15.94 9.20 -13.73
N ARG A 166 -17.19 8.75 -13.57
CA ARG A 166 -17.79 7.70 -14.40
C ARG A 166 -17.62 8.15 -15.87
N LYS A 167 -16.79 7.46 -16.64
CA LYS A 167 -16.75 7.58 -18.10
C LYS A 167 -17.49 6.41 -18.71
#